data_AF-Q01556-F1
#
_entry.id   AF-Q01556-F1
#
_cell.length_a   1.000
_cell.length_b   1.000
_cell.length_c   1.000
_cell.angle_alpha   90.00
_cell.angle_beta   90.00
_cell.angle_gamma   90.00
#
_symmetry.space_group_name_H-M   'P 1'
#
loop_
_entity.id
_entity.type
_entity.pdbx_description
1 polymer ?
#
loop_
_entity_poly.entity_id
_entity_poly.type
_entity_poly.pdbx_seq_one_letter_code
_entity_poly.pdbx_strand_id
1 'polypeptide(L)'
;MNLVAPTPWGLFFQDSATPQMEGIEELHNNIMFYLTIILFSVTWMMITIIKSFVNTKSPISHKYMNHGTLIELIWTITPAVILILIAFPSFKLLYLMDEVMDPSLVIYGEGHQWYWSYQYPDFTNADGEFVEFDSYIVPESDLEEGTLRMLEVDNRVIIPELTHTRFVISAADVIHSFACPSLGIKCDAYPGRLNQSSVYLNRQGTYFGQCSEICGILHSSMPIVIQSVSLKNFYYD
;
A
#
# COMPACT_ATOMS: atom_id res chain seq x y z
N MET A 1 -21.20 -4.77 -8.69
CA MET A 1 -20.17 -5.09 -7.67
C MET A 1 -19.41 -3.80 -7.38
N ASN A 2 -19.10 -3.51 -6.12
CA ASN A 2 -18.26 -2.36 -5.77
C ASN A 2 -16.82 -2.64 -6.21
N LEU A 3 -16.41 -2.04 -7.34
CA LEU A 3 -15.03 -2.10 -7.84
C LEU A 3 -14.22 -1.02 -7.13
N VAL A 4 -13.14 -1.41 -6.47
CA VAL A 4 -12.16 -0.50 -5.87
C VAL A 4 -10.91 -0.52 -6.72
N ALA A 5 -10.84 0.44 -7.63
CA ALA A 5 -9.84 0.59 -8.66
C ALA A 5 -9.30 2.02 -8.68
N PRO A 6 -8.11 2.26 -9.27
CA PRO A 6 -7.63 3.62 -9.50
C PRO A 6 -8.63 4.44 -10.31
N THR A 7 -8.87 5.68 -9.90
CA THR A 7 -9.77 6.61 -10.58
C THR A 7 -9.00 7.58 -11.47
N PRO A 8 -9.53 7.96 -12.64
CA PRO A 8 -8.89 8.97 -13.48
C PRO A 8 -8.85 10.30 -12.72
N TRP A 9 -7.69 10.97 -12.75
CA TRP A 9 -7.45 12.20 -11.98
C TRP A 9 -7.52 12.04 -10.45
N GLY A 10 -7.34 10.82 -9.93
CA GLY A 10 -7.24 10.57 -8.49
C GLY A 10 -6.12 11.37 -7.83
N LEU A 11 -6.45 12.07 -6.74
CA LEU A 11 -5.52 12.91 -5.96
C LEU A 11 -5.15 12.31 -4.60
N PHE A 12 -5.83 11.24 -4.19
CA PHE A 12 -5.72 10.64 -2.87
C PHE A 12 -5.64 9.11 -2.97
N PHE A 13 -5.57 8.43 -1.82
CA PHE A 13 -5.63 6.97 -1.76
C PHE A 13 -6.95 6.43 -2.35
N GLN A 14 -6.91 5.17 -2.78
CA GLN A 14 -8.12 4.42 -3.08
C GLN A 14 -8.90 4.16 -1.79
N ASP A 15 -10.21 3.97 -1.88
CA ASP A 15 -11.03 3.71 -0.70
C ASP A 15 -10.54 2.46 0.05
N SER A 16 -10.14 2.63 1.30
CA SER A 16 -9.76 1.55 2.19
C SER A 16 -10.86 0.50 2.34
N ALA A 17 -10.45 -0.75 2.53
CA ALA A 17 -11.36 -1.86 2.83
C ALA A 17 -10.90 -2.73 4.00
N THR A 18 -9.80 -2.32 4.65
CA THR A 18 -9.16 -3.05 5.74
C THR A 18 -8.80 -2.08 6.86
N PRO A 19 -8.85 -2.50 8.14
CA PRO A 19 -8.39 -1.67 9.25
C PRO A 19 -6.93 -1.24 9.10
N GLN A 20 -6.10 -2.06 8.44
CA GLN A 20 -4.72 -1.73 8.14
C GLN A 20 -4.61 -0.51 7.22
N MET A 21 -5.35 -0.49 6.10
CA MET A 21 -5.33 0.64 5.17
C MET A 21 -5.94 1.90 5.79
N GLU A 22 -7.03 1.77 6.55
CA GLU A 22 -7.59 2.89 7.32
C GLU A 22 -6.56 3.51 8.27
N GLY A 23 -5.79 2.67 8.98
CA GLY A 23 -4.70 3.12 9.85
C GLY A 23 -3.55 3.80 9.09
N ILE A 24 -3.19 3.29 7.91
CA ILE A 24 -2.18 3.91 7.04
C ILE A 24 -2.64 5.30 6.57
N GLU A 25 -3.91 5.43 6.17
CA GLU A 25 -4.48 6.73 5.77
C GLU A 25 -4.49 7.73 6.93
N GLU A 26 -4.87 7.30 8.13
CA GLU A 26 -4.84 8.15 9.33
C GLU A 26 -3.40 8.60 9.66
N LEU A 27 -2.44 7.67 9.63
CA LEU A 27 -1.04 7.98 9.85
C LEU A 27 -0.50 8.96 8.80
N HIS A 28 -0.82 8.72 7.53
CA HIS A 28 -0.46 9.63 6.44
C HIS A 28 -1.00 11.04 6.70
N ASN A 29 -2.29 11.17 7.02
CA ASN A 29 -2.91 12.48 7.24
C ASN A 29 -2.29 13.21 8.44
N ASN A 30 -1.97 12.49 9.51
CA ASN A 30 -1.29 13.05 10.67
C ASN A 30 0.12 13.56 10.32
N ILE A 31 0.91 12.77 9.58
CA ILE A 31 2.25 13.19 9.12
C ILE A 31 2.13 14.39 8.19
N MET A 32 1.20 14.36 7.24
CA MET A 32 0.97 15.43 6.27
C MET A 32 0.56 16.74 6.93
N PHE A 33 -0.17 16.71 8.04
CA PHE A 33 -0.48 17.91 8.81
C PHE A 33 0.79 18.64 9.27
N TYR A 34 1.73 17.94 9.91
CA TYR A 34 2.99 18.54 10.35
C TYR A 34 3.87 18.98 9.17
N LEU A 35 3.97 18.15 8.12
CA LEU A 35 4.75 18.50 6.93
C LEU A 35 4.21 19.75 6.23
N THR A 36 2.88 19.90 6.17
CA THR A 36 2.24 21.08 5.58
C THR A 36 2.55 22.35 6.37
N ILE A 37 2.50 22.29 7.71
CA ILE A 37 2.88 23.42 8.58
C ILE A 37 4.33 23.82 8.34
N ILE A 38 5.25 22.85 8.28
CA ILE A 38 6.68 23.11 8.06
C ILE A 38 6.88 23.72 6.67
N LEU A 39 6.26 23.16 5.63
CA LEU A 39 6.36 23.64 4.26
C LEU A 39 5.91 25.09 4.14
N PHE A 40 4.73 25.44 4.65
CA PHE A 40 4.23 26.82 4.62
C PHE A 40 5.10 27.75 5.44
N SER A 41 5.58 27.31 6.61
CA SER A 41 6.45 28.14 7.48
C SER A 41 7.78 28.46 6.82
N VAL A 42 8.45 27.47 6.23
CA VAL A 42 9.73 27.64 5.52
C VAL A 42 9.53 28.48 4.26
N THR A 43 8.48 28.21 3.49
CA THR A 43 8.17 28.96 2.27
C THR A 43 7.87 30.43 2.57
N TRP A 44 7.08 30.69 3.62
CA TRP A 44 6.79 32.04 4.10
C TRP A 44 8.07 32.78 4.53
N MET A 45 8.92 32.14 5.31
CA MET A 45 10.19 32.72 5.75
C MET A 45 11.08 33.05 4.56
N MET A 46 11.21 32.14 3.60
CA MET A 46 12.01 32.34 2.39
C MET A 46 11.48 33.52 1.55
N ILE A 47 10.17 33.57 1.29
CA ILE A 47 9.55 34.67 0.54
C ILE A 47 9.76 36.00 1.27
N THR A 48 9.61 36.01 2.60
CA THR A 48 9.78 37.21 3.42
C THR A 48 11.23 37.71 3.39
N ILE A 49 12.21 36.80 3.50
CA ILE A 49 13.63 37.13 3.41
C ILE A 49 13.93 37.77 2.05
N ILE A 50 13.50 37.13 0.96
CA ILE A 50 13.74 37.64 -0.40
C ILE A 50 13.10 39.03 -0.59
N LYS A 51 11.84 39.20 -0.17
CA LYS A 51 11.12 40.47 -0.35
C LYS A 51 11.62 41.62 0.52
N SER A 52 12.16 41.31 1.70
CA SER A 52 12.60 42.30 2.69
C SER A 52 14.07 42.68 2.50
N PHE A 53 14.91 41.70 2.17
CA PHE A 53 16.36 41.86 2.01
C PHE A 53 16.80 41.91 0.54
N VAL A 54 15.89 42.22 -0.39
CA VAL A 54 16.25 42.57 -1.76
C VAL A 54 17.17 43.80 -1.75
N ASN A 55 18.17 43.83 -2.64
CA ASN A 55 19.19 44.87 -2.70
C ASN A 55 18.61 46.30 -2.79
N THR A 56 17.44 46.46 -3.41
CA THR A 56 16.76 47.76 -3.53
C THR A 56 16.17 48.27 -2.21
N LYS A 57 15.84 47.39 -1.25
CA LYS A 57 15.27 47.76 0.06
C LYS A 57 16.30 47.73 1.19
N SER A 58 17.21 46.76 1.19
CA SER A 58 18.23 46.62 2.23
C SER A 58 19.63 46.52 1.59
N PRO A 59 20.22 47.65 1.16
CA PRO A 59 21.51 47.65 0.47
C PRO A 59 22.70 47.33 1.40
N ILE A 60 22.53 47.45 2.72
CA ILE A 60 23.56 47.17 3.71
C ILE A 60 23.28 45.82 4.36
N SER A 61 24.27 44.92 4.35
CA SER A 61 24.19 43.60 4.97
C SER A 61 24.67 43.59 6.43
N HIS A 62 23.93 42.91 7.31
CA HIS A 62 24.26 42.73 8.72
C HIS A 62 25.34 41.64 8.93
N LYS A 63 26.54 41.85 8.37
CA LYS A 63 27.66 40.89 8.30
C LYS A 63 28.28 40.44 9.64
N TYR A 64 27.90 41.07 10.75
CA TYR A 64 28.44 40.75 12.08
C TYR A 64 27.51 39.86 12.92
N MET A 65 26.31 39.54 12.41
CA MET A 65 25.35 38.65 13.07
C MET A 65 25.65 37.19 12.73
N ASN A 66 26.77 36.68 13.26
CA ASN A 66 27.30 35.36 12.89
C ASN A 66 26.95 34.25 13.89
N HIS A 67 26.56 34.61 15.11
CA HIS A 67 26.27 33.65 16.17
C HIS A 67 24.90 33.88 16.74
N GLY A 68 24.17 32.79 16.94
CA GLY A 68 22.83 32.81 17.49
C GLY A 68 22.58 31.56 18.32
N THR A 69 23.39 31.31 19.36
CA THR A 69 23.32 30.07 20.16
C THR A 69 21.90 29.74 20.65
N LEU A 70 21.12 30.77 21.02
CA LEU A 70 19.73 30.58 21.44
C LEU A 70 18.83 30.08 20.29
N ILE A 71 18.93 30.68 19.09
CA ILE A 71 18.10 30.26 17.95
C ILE A 71 18.56 28.90 17.41
N GLU A 72 19.87 28.63 17.46
CA GLU A 72 20.46 27.33 17.17
C GLU A 72 19.88 26.21 18.04
N LEU A 73 19.74 26.48 19.34
CA LEU A 73 19.11 25.54 20.26
C LEU A 73 17.62 25.31 19.91
N ILE A 74 16.88 26.40 19.65
CA ILE A 74 15.43 26.32 19.35
C ILE A 74 15.17 25.50 18.08
N TRP A 75 15.85 25.77 16.97
CA TRP A 75 15.63 25.02 15.73
C TRP A 75 16.21 23.61 15.76
N THR A 76 17.03 23.26 16.76
CA THR A 76 17.52 21.88 16.92
C THR A 76 16.52 21.05 17.73
N ILE A 77 15.96 21.62 18.80
CA ILE A 77 14.97 20.95 19.65
C ILE A 77 13.62 20.82 18.93
N THR A 78 13.19 21.86 18.20
CA THR A 78 11.84 21.88 17.59
C THR A 78 11.62 20.72 16.60
N PRO A 79 12.50 20.44 15.62
CA PRO A 79 12.35 19.29 14.74
C PRO A 79 12.40 17.97 15.49
N ALA A 80 13.25 17.83 16.52
CA ALA A 80 13.32 16.62 17.32
C ALA A 80 11.98 16.32 18.02
N VAL A 81 11.32 17.33 18.58
CA VAL A 81 9.97 17.18 19.18
C VAL A 81 8.93 16.80 18.13
N ILE A 82 8.93 17.44 16.95
CA ILE A 82 8.00 17.09 15.87
C ILE A 82 8.21 15.63 15.41
N LEU A 83 9.47 15.18 15.29
CA LEU A 83 9.78 13.80 14.95
C LEU A 83 9.23 12.81 15.98
N ILE A 84 9.30 13.13 17.27
CA ILE A 84 8.71 12.29 18.32
C ILE A 84 7.18 12.23 18.18
N LEU A 85 6.52 13.34 17.88
CA LEU A 85 5.07 13.40 17.71
C LEU A 85 4.58 12.56 16.52
N ILE A 86 5.30 12.54 15.40
CA ILE A 86 4.96 11.69 14.25
C ILE A 86 5.36 10.22 14.46
N ALA A 87 6.43 9.96 15.23
CA ALA A 87 6.92 8.60 15.46
C ALA A 87 5.99 7.78 16.36
N PHE A 88 5.35 8.41 17.34
CA PHE A 88 4.46 7.72 18.28
C PHE A 88 3.30 6.94 17.61
N PRO A 89 2.45 7.57 16.76
CA PRO A 89 1.40 6.85 16.04
C PRO A 89 1.97 5.86 15.00
N SER A 90 3.12 6.19 14.39
CA SER A 90 3.80 5.31 13.43
C SER A 90 4.20 3.98 14.07
N PHE A 91 4.87 4.02 15.22
CA PHE A 91 5.24 2.80 15.94
C PHE A 91 4.02 2.03 16.44
N LYS A 92 2.99 2.72 16.93
CA LYS A 92 1.74 2.06 17.32
C LYS A 92 1.13 1.27 16.16
N LEU A 93 1.03 1.88 14.98
CA LEU A 93 0.48 1.21 13.79
C LEU A 93 1.36 0.05 13.33
N LEU A 94 2.68 0.23 13.30
CA LEU A 94 3.63 -0.81 12.91
C LEU A 94 3.44 -2.09 13.74
N TYR A 95 3.37 -1.97 15.06
CA TYR A 95 3.20 -3.14 15.94
C TYR A 95 1.81 -3.77 15.81
N LEU A 96 0.77 -2.99 15.54
CA LEU A 96 -0.58 -3.52 15.30
C LEU A 96 -0.69 -4.28 13.98
N MET A 97 0.05 -3.86 12.95
CA MET A 97 0.03 -4.50 11.63
C MET A 97 0.83 -5.80 11.57
N ASP A 98 1.86 -5.95 12.41
CA ASP A 98 2.72 -7.14 12.44
C ASP A 98 2.04 -8.32 13.17
N GLU A 99 1.08 -8.05 14.03
CA GLU A 99 0.40 -9.08 14.83
C GLU A 99 -0.64 -9.85 13.97
N VAL A 100 -0.37 -11.14 13.73
CA VAL A 100 -1.31 -12.04 13.03
C VAL A 100 -2.00 -12.95 14.04
N MET A 101 -3.17 -12.53 14.52
CA MET A 101 -4.01 -13.32 15.44
C MET A 101 -4.84 -14.35 14.66
N ASP A 102 -4.62 -15.64 14.94
CA ASP A 102 -5.44 -16.80 14.53
C ASP A 102 -6.22 -16.66 13.21
N PRO A 103 -5.55 -16.71 12.04
CA PRO A 103 -6.22 -16.53 10.76
C PRO A 103 -7.17 -17.71 10.48
N SER A 104 -8.36 -17.39 9.99
CA SER A 104 -9.38 -18.38 9.66
C SER A 104 -9.23 -18.95 8.25
N LEU A 105 -8.43 -18.29 7.39
CA LEU A 105 -8.14 -18.72 6.03
C LEU A 105 -6.68 -18.42 5.70
N VAL A 106 -5.99 -19.39 5.10
CA VAL A 106 -4.66 -19.23 4.53
C VAL A 106 -4.72 -19.31 3.01
N ILE A 107 -4.05 -18.38 2.34
CA ILE A 107 -3.85 -18.39 0.89
C ILE A 107 -2.36 -18.29 0.61
N TYR A 108 -1.81 -19.26 -0.11
CA TYR A 108 -0.46 -19.20 -0.63
C TYR A 108 -0.48 -18.52 -2.01
N GLY A 109 0.36 -17.51 -2.22
CA GLY A 109 0.53 -16.83 -3.50
C GLY A 109 1.98 -16.91 -3.95
N GLU A 110 2.21 -17.51 -5.11
CA GLU A 110 3.53 -17.66 -5.73
C GLU A 110 3.64 -16.78 -6.98
N GLY A 111 4.66 -15.92 -7.03
CA GLY A 111 4.96 -15.11 -8.20
C GLY A 111 5.82 -15.85 -9.22
N HIS A 112 5.42 -15.81 -10.50
CA HIS A 112 6.13 -16.35 -11.65
C HIS A 112 6.33 -15.28 -12.73
N GLN A 113 7.24 -15.48 -13.67
CA GLN A 113 7.39 -14.69 -14.89
C GLN A 113 6.37 -15.14 -15.95
N TRP A 114 5.25 -14.45 -16.19
CA TRP A 114 4.74 -13.22 -15.55
C TRP A 114 3.25 -13.40 -15.19
N TYR A 115 2.99 -14.12 -14.10
CA TYR A 115 1.65 -14.41 -13.57
C TYR A 115 1.75 -14.76 -12.08
N TRP A 116 0.59 -14.91 -11.42
CA TRP A 116 0.52 -15.38 -10.04
C TRP A 116 -0.17 -16.73 -9.97
N SER A 117 0.34 -17.65 -9.17
CA SER A 117 -0.35 -18.90 -8.82
C SER A 117 -0.85 -18.79 -7.39
N TYR A 118 -2.07 -19.24 -7.15
CA TYR A 118 -2.68 -19.24 -5.83
C TYR A 118 -3.05 -20.65 -5.41
N GLN A 119 -2.82 -20.94 -4.14
CA GLN A 119 -3.22 -22.21 -3.53
C GLN A 119 -3.96 -21.93 -2.22
N TYR A 120 -5.05 -22.66 -2.01
CA TYR A 120 -5.88 -22.63 -0.82
C TYR A 120 -5.63 -23.92 -0.02
N PRO A 121 -4.58 -23.97 0.80
CA PRO A 121 -4.15 -25.19 1.49
C PRO A 121 -5.17 -25.74 2.50
N ASP A 122 -6.11 -24.90 2.95
CA ASP A 122 -7.17 -25.30 3.89
C ASP A 122 -8.29 -26.10 3.20
N PHE A 123 -8.35 -26.10 1.87
CA PHE A 123 -9.37 -26.81 1.09
C PHE A 123 -8.74 -27.83 0.16
N THR A 124 -9.32 -29.03 0.14
CA THR A 124 -8.94 -30.08 -0.82
C THR A 124 -10.05 -30.34 -1.82
N ASN A 125 -9.67 -30.60 -3.06
CA ASN A 125 -10.56 -31.08 -4.10
C ASN A 125 -10.96 -32.55 -3.88
N ALA A 126 -11.75 -33.12 -4.79
CA ALA A 126 -12.23 -34.51 -4.70
C ALA A 126 -11.10 -35.56 -4.69
N ASP A 127 -9.94 -35.21 -5.24
CA ASP A 127 -8.77 -36.09 -5.34
C ASP A 127 -7.81 -35.95 -4.13
N GLY A 128 -8.14 -35.06 -3.18
CA GLY A 128 -7.34 -34.81 -1.98
C GLY A 128 -6.17 -33.86 -2.18
N GLU A 129 -6.09 -33.21 -3.34
CA GLU A 129 -5.10 -32.17 -3.64
C GLU A 129 -5.63 -30.79 -3.23
N PHE A 130 -4.72 -29.86 -2.96
CA PHE A 130 -5.12 -28.49 -2.62
C PHE A 130 -5.80 -27.81 -3.81
N VAL A 131 -6.75 -26.91 -3.52
CA VAL A 131 -7.32 -26.07 -4.57
C VAL A 131 -6.27 -25.06 -5.02
N GLU A 132 -5.84 -25.14 -6.28
CA GLU A 132 -4.85 -24.24 -6.87
C GLU A 132 -5.23 -23.80 -8.29
N PHE A 133 -4.79 -22.60 -8.67
CA PHE A 133 -5.00 -22.05 -10.00
C PHE A 133 -3.98 -20.95 -10.33
N ASP A 134 -3.79 -20.72 -11.62
CA ASP A 134 -3.00 -19.60 -12.14
C ASP A 134 -3.91 -18.42 -12.49
N SER A 135 -3.39 -17.21 -12.28
CA SER A 135 -4.04 -15.94 -12.58
C SER A 135 -3.20 -15.18 -13.60
N TYR A 136 -3.62 -15.23 -14.86
CA TYR A 136 -3.04 -14.49 -15.97
C TYR A 136 -3.81 -13.19 -16.22
N ILE A 137 -3.12 -12.19 -16.76
CA ILE A 137 -3.77 -10.99 -17.29
C ILE A 137 -4.65 -11.35 -18.49
N VAL A 138 -5.86 -10.77 -18.55
CA VAL A 138 -6.73 -10.93 -19.73
C VAL A 138 -6.16 -10.10 -20.90
N PRO A 139 -5.87 -10.72 -22.06
CA PRO A 139 -5.43 -9.99 -23.25
C PRO A 139 -6.46 -8.99 -23.73
N GLU A 140 -6.02 -7.89 -24.36
CA GLU A 140 -6.94 -6.84 -24.83
C GLU A 140 -7.96 -7.32 -25.88
N SER A 141 -7.65 -8.39 -26.62
CA SER A 141 -8.60 -9.03 -27.55
C SER A 141 -9.76 -9.73 -26.86
N ASP A 142 -9.57 -10.14 -25.61
CA ASP A 142 -10.48 -11.00 -24.86
C ASP A 142 -11.20 -10.21 -23.75
N LEU A 143 -10.90 -8.92 -23.60
CA LEU A 143 -11.56 -8.03 -22.64
C LEU A 143 -13.02 -7.78 -23.04
N GLU A 144 -13.92 -8.06 -22.11
CA GLU A 144 -15.34 -7.70 -22.24
C GLU A 144 -15.57 -6.20 -22.01
N GLU A 145 -16.62 -5.65 -22.62
CA GLU A 145 -16.98 -4.24 -22.45
C GLU A 145 -17.24 -3.89 -20.97
N GLY A 146 -16.50 -2.92 -20.45
CA GLY A 146 -16.59 -2.47 -19.05
C GLY A 146 -15.50 -3.03 -18.12
N THR A 147 -14.68 -3.99 -18.58
CA THR A 147 -13.52 -4.48 -17.82
C THR A 147 -12.33 -3.53 -17.89
N LEU A 148 -11.41 -3.64 -16.91
CA LEU A 148 -10.27 -2.73 -16.77
C LEU A 148 -9.03 -3.29 -17.48
N ARG A 149 -8.58 -2.59 -18.53
CA ARG A 149 -7.34 -2.89 -19.24
C ARG A 149 -6.14 -2.91 -18.28
N MET A 150 -5.29 -3.92 -18.39
CA MET A 150 -4.10 -4.15 -17.55
C MET A 150 -4.35 -4.48 -16.06
N LEU A 151 -5.61 -4.64 -15.65
CA LEU A 151 -5.96 -4.95 -14.26
C LEU A 151 -6.79 -6.22 -14.15
N GLU A 152 -7.58 -6.55 -15.17
CA GLU A 152 -8.40 -7.76 -15.18
C GLU A 152 -7.56 -9.04 -15.33
N VAL A 153 -7.99 -10.09 -14.64
CA VAL A 153 -7.38 -11.43 -14.67
C VAL A 153 -8.43 -12.47 -15.04
N ASP A 154 -7.97 -13.60 -15.55
CA ASP A 154 -8.82 -14.75 -15.86
C ASP A 154 -9.39 -15.41 -14.58
N ASN A 155 -8.56 -15.61 -13.56
CA ASN A 155 -8.94 -16.23 -12.29
C ASN A 155 -8.63 -15.28 -11.13
N ARG A 156 -9.67 -14.86 -10.41
CA ARG A 156 -9.57 -13.93 -9.28
C ARG A 156 -9.41 -14.69 -7.97
N VAL A 157 -8.66 -14.11 -7.03
CA VAL A 157 -8.60 -14.61 -5.65
C VAL A 157 -9.90 -14.29 -4.95
N ILE A 158 -10.68 -15.29 -4.53
CA ILE A 158 -11.93 -15.10 -3.81
C ILE A 158 -11.69 -15.29 -2.32
N ILE A 159 -12.18 -14.35 -1.50
CA ILE A 159 -12.11 -14.41 -0.03
C ILE A 159 -13.41 -13.97 0.63
N PRO A 160 -13.79 -14.56 1.78
CA PRO A 160 -14.96 -14.12 2.51
C PRO A 160 -14.72 -12.78 3.21
N GLU A 161 -15.72 -11.91 3.21
CA GLU A 161 -15.72 -10.71 4.05
C GLU A 161 -15.72 -11.06 5.55
N LEU A 162 -15.31 -10.11 6.38
CA LEU A 162 -15.31 -10.20 7.85
C LEU A 162 -14.53 -11.40 8.42
N THR A 163 -13.53 -11.87 7.67
CA THR A 163 -12.72 -13.04 8.00
C THR A 163 -11.24 -12.64 7.99
N HIS A 164 -10.47 -13.12 8.97
CA HIS A 164 -9.02 -12.94 8.99
C HIS A 164 -8.37 -13.90 7.98
N THR A 165 -7.83 -13.34 6.91
CA THR A 165 -7.11 -14.09 5.88
C THR A 165 -5.61 -13.82 5.98
N ARG A 166 -4.80 -14.88 6.07
CA ARG A 166 -3.35 -14.81 5.97
C ARG A 166 -2.92 -15.12 4.55
N PHE A 167 -2.27 -14.17 3.90
CA PHE A 167 -1.53 -14.39 2.67
C PHE A 167 -0.11 -14.84 3.01
N VAL A 168 0.31 -15.98 2.47
CA VAL A 168 1.70 -16.44 2.49
C VAL A 168 2.26 -16.25 1.08
N ILE A 169 3.23 -15.37 0.93
CA ILE A 169 3.72 -14.90 -0.36
C ILE A 169 5.16 -15.37 -0.59
N SER A 170 5.43 -15.92 -1.77
CA SER A 170 6.73 -16.40 -2.23
C SER A 170 6.86 -16.21 -3.75
N ALA A 171 8.02 -16.52 -4.32
CA ALA A 171 8.22 -16.53 -5.76
C ALA A 171 8.96 -17.80 -6.22
N ALA A 172 8.73 -18.20 -7.47
CA ALA A 172 9.39 -19.35 -8.07
C ALA A 172 10.69 -18.99 -8.81
N ASP A 173 10.83 -17.77 -9.33
CA ASP A 173 11.91 -17.38 -10.24
C ASP A 173 12.70 -16.14 -9.78
N VAL A 174 12.13 -14.95 -9.93
CA VAL A 174 12.72 -13.67 -9.58
C VAL A 174 11.95 -13.04 -8.42
N ILE A 175 12.40 -11.88 -7.96
CA ILE A 175 11.67 -11.14 -6.94
C ILE A 175 10.44 -10.51 -7.60
N HIS A 176 9.29 -10.66 -6.95
CA HIS A 176 8.04 -9.96 -7.28
C HIS A 176 7.54 -9.24 -6.03
N SER A 177 6.41 -8.53 -6.11
CA SER A 177 5.80 -7.93 -4.92
C SER A 177 4.29 -7.97 -5.02
N PHE A 178 3.67 -8.70 -4.10
CA PHE A 178 2.22 -8.84 -3.98
C PHE A 178 1.66 -7.59 -3.33
N ALA A 179 1.04 -6.72 -4.14
CA ALA A 179 0.57 -5.43 -3.68
C ALA A 179 -0.86 -5.15 -4.13
N CYS A 180 -1.73 -4.85 -3.16
CA CYS A 180 -3.10 -4.41 -3.37
C CYS A 180 -3.34 -3.15 -2.52
N PRO A 181 -3.27 -1.95 -3.13
CA PRO A 181 -3.25 -0.69 -2.39
C PRO A 181 -4.47 -0.45 -1.49
N SER A 182 -5.68 -0.75 -1.97
CA SER A 182 -6.92 -0.57 -1.19
C SER A 182 -7.03 -1.49 0.03
N LEU A 183 -6.27 -2.58 0.04
CA LEU A 183 -6.15 -3.49 1.18
C LEU A 183 -4.98 -3.14 2.10
N GLY A 184 -4.12 -2.18 1.73
CA GLY A 184 -2.92 -1.84 2.47
C GLY A 184 -1.84 -2.92 2.43
N ILE A 185 -1.93 -3.86 1.48
CA ILE A 185 -0.95 -4.96 1.34
C ILE A 185 0.14 -4.53 0.37
N LYS A 186 1.39 -4.69 0.80
CA LYS A 186 2.56 -4.71 -0.07
C LYS A 186 3.61 -5.63 0.55
N CYS A 187 3.76 -6.81 -0.03
CA CYS A 187 4.64 -7.85 0.49
C CYS A 187 5.48 -8.42 -0.64
N ASP A 188 6.80 -8.31 -0.52
CA ASP A 188 7.71 -8.85 -1.53
C ASP A 188 7.72 -10.37 -1.51
N ALA A 189 7.70 -10.94 -2.71
CA ALA A 189 7.78 -12.36 -3.00
C ALA A 189 9.24 -12.68 -3.35
N TYR A 190 9.92 -13.44 -2.49
CA TYR A 190 11.32 -13.81 -2.71
C TYR A 190 11.43 -15.31 -3.01
N PRO A 191 12.23 -15.70 -4.02
CA PRO A 191 12.57 -17.10 -4.20
C PRO A 191 13.25 -17.67 -2.96
N GLY A 192 12.71 -18.78 -2.43
CA GLY A 192 13.26 -19.48 -1.27
C GLY A 192 12.90 -18.88 0.10
N ARG A 193 11.97 -17.91 0.18
CA ARG A 193 11.48 -17.38 1.45
C ARG A 193 9.97 -17.14 1.41
N LEU A 194 9.30 -17.65 2.45
CA LEU A 194 7.89 -17.36 2.71
C LEU A 194 7.77 -16.07 3.53
N ASN A 195 7.11 -15.06 2.98
CA ASN A 195 6.65 -13.90 3.74
C ASN A 195 5.15 -14.05 4.03
N GLN A 196 4.65 -13.30 5.00
CA GLN A 196 3.23 -13.32 5.35
C GLN A 196 2.66 -11.90 5.48
N SER A 197 1.40 -11.75 5.14
CA SER A 197 0.60 -10.55 5.38
C SER A 197 -0.81 -10.96 5.82
N SER A 198 -1.39 -10.20 6.74
CA SER A 198 -2.73 -10.46 7.26
C SER A 198 -3.71 -9.40 6.79
N VAL A 199 -4.92 -9.83 6.45
CA VAL A 199 -5.97 -8.98 5.89
C VAL A 199 -7.27 -9.29 6.60
N TYR A 200 -8.00 -8.23 6.94
CA TYR A 200 -9.38 -8.33 7.39
C TYR A 200 -10.23 -7.39 6.54
N LEU A 201 -11.15 -7.95 5.76
CA LEU A 201 -11.99 -7.19 4.84
C LEU A 201 -13.31 -6.78 5.47
N ASN A 202 -13.54 -5.47 5.55
CA ASN A 202 -14.73 -4.90 6.18
C ASN A 202 -15.97 -4.89 5.28
N ARG A 203 -15.81 -5.14 3.97
CA ARG A 203 -16.91 -5.07 2.98
C ARG A 203 -16.65 -5.92 1.74
N GLN A 204 -17.72 -6.40 1.12
CA GLN A 204 -17.69 -7.03 -0.20
C GLN A 204 -17.24 -6.05 -1.29
N GLY A 205 -16.56 -6.57 -2.30
CA GLY A 205 -16.06 -5.78 -3.42
C GLY A 205 -14.99 -6.50 -4.22
N THR A 206 -14.48 -5.83 -5.24
CA THR A 206 -13.34 -6.30 -6.04
C THR A 206 -12.21 -5.29 -5.94
N TYR A 207 -11.04 -5.74 -5.53
CA TYR A 207 -9.87 -4.93 -5.20
C TYR A 207 -8.75 -5.25 -6.16
N PHE A 208 -8.23 -4.23 -6.84
CA PHE A 208 -7.16 -4.39 -7.82
C PHE A 208 -5.80 -4.05 -7.24
N GLY A 209 -4.81 -4.86 -7.64
CA GLY A 209 -3.41 -4.72 -7.31
C GLY A 209 -2.54 -4.97 -8.53
N GLN A 210 -1.25 -4.69 -8.40
CA GLN A 210 -0.25 -4.94 -9.44
C GLN A 210 1.09 -5.29 -8.79
N CYS A 211 1.92 -6.03 -9.51
CA CYS A 211 3.28 -6.27 -9.07
C CYS A 211 4.03 -4.94 -8.85
N SER A 212 4.62 -4.81 -7.68
CA SER A 212 5.30 -3.58 -7.25
C SER A 212 6.82 -3.69 -7.16
N GLU A 213 7.41 -4.76 -7.71
CA GLU A 213 8.86 -4.99 -7.80
C GLU A 213 9.25 -5.44 -9.21
N ILE A 214 10.37 -4.94 -9.72
CA ILE A 214 10.75 -5.14 -11.13
C ILE A 214 11.12 -6.61 -11.41
N CYS A 215 10.38 -7.27 -12.30
CA CYS A 215 10.49 -8.71 -12.55
C CYS A 215 10.73 -9.09 -14.04
N GLY A 216 11.04 -8.12 -14.89
CA GLY A 216 11.39 -8.34 -16.30
C GLY A 216 10.47 -7.64 -17.31
N ILE A 217 10.39 -8.19 -18.52
CA ILE A 217 9.76 -7.54 -19.69
C ILE A 217 8.27 -7.29 -19.48
N LEU A 218 7.54 -8.24 -18.91
CA LEU A 218 6.09 -8.13 -18.68
C LEU A 218 5.75 -7.71 -17.24
N HIS A 219 6.64 -6.97 -16.57
CA HIS A 219 6.41 -6.48 -15.20
C HIS A 219 5.09 -5.70 -15.03
N SER A 220 4.68 -4.93 -16.03
CA SER A 220 3.40 -4.20 -15.99
C SER A 220 2.16 -5.08 -16.20
N SER A 221 2.34 -6.32 -16.65
CA SER A 221 1.28 -7.21 -17.14
C SER A 221 0.98 -8.37 -16.18
N MET A 222 1.17 -8.14 -14.88
CA MET A 222 0.92 -9.12 -13.82
C MET A 222 0.09 -8.49 -12.69
N PRO A 223 -1.20 -8.23 -12.97
CA PRO A 223 -2.12 -7.69 -11.99
C PRO A 223 -2.54 -8.73 -10.96
N ILE A 224 -3.16 -8.24 -9.89
CA ILE A 224 -3.72 -9.03 -8.79
C ILE A 224 -5.17 -8.58 -8.65
N VAL A 225 -6.10 -9.53 -8.59
CA VAL A 225 -7.51 -9.21 -8.34
C VAL A 225 -8.01 -10.05 -7.18
N ILE A 226 -8.46 -9.37 -6.14
CA ILE A 226 -9.00 -9.98 -4.93
C ILE A 226 -10.48 -9.62 -4.85
N GLN A 227 -11.34 -10.61 -4.76
CA GLN A 227 -12.79 -10.45 -4.68
C GLN A 227 -13.27 -10.88 -3.30
N SER A 228 -13.82 -9.91 -2.55
CA SER A 228 -14.48 -10.16 -1.28
C SER A 228 -15.96 -10.46 -1.50
N VAL A 229 -16.41 -11.61 -1.02
CA VAL A 229 -17.80 -12.07 -1.12
C VAL A 229 -18.36 -12.42 0.25
N SER A 230 -19.67 -12.62 0.35
CA SER A 230 -20.26 -13.15 1.59
C SER A 230 -19.71 -14.56 1.87
N LEU A 231 -19.63 -14.94 3.15
CA LEU A 231 -19.19 -16.29 3.54
C LEU A 231 -20.03 -17.39 2.88
N LYS A 232 -21.32 -17.14 2.66
CA LYS A 232 -22.20 -18.07 1.95
C LYS A 232 -21.72 -18.27 0.51
N ASN A 233 -21.52 -17.19 -0.23
CA ASN A 233 -21.08 -17.27 -1.62
C ASN A 233 -19.69 -17.91 -1.72
N PHE A 234 -18.78 -17.63 -0.78
CA PHE A 234 -17.46 -18.26 -0.75
C PHE A 234 -17.49 -19.81 -0.76
N TYR A 235 -18.49 -20.43 -0.13
CA TYR A 235 -18.62 -21.89 -0.10
C TYR A 235 -19.44 -22.49 -1.25
N TYR A 236 -20.24 -21.69 -1.94
CA TYR A 236 -21.26 -22.18 -2.88
C TYR A 236 -21.13 -21.65 -4.31
N ASP A 237 -20.34 -20.59 -4.52
CA ASP A 237 -19.96 -20.04 -5.83
C ASP A 237 -18.49 -20.38 -6.11
#